data_AF-A0A3C1DZN6-F1
#
_entry.id   AF-A0A3C1DZN6-F1
#
_cell.length_a   1.000
_cell.length_b   1.000
_cell.length_c   1.000
_cell.angle_alpha   90.00
_cell.angle_beta   90.00
_cell.angle_gamma   90.00
#
_symmetry.space_group_name_H-M   'P 1'
#
loop_
_entity.id
_entity.type
_entity.pdbx_description
1 polymer ?
#
loop_
_entity_poly.entity_id
_entity_poly.type
_entity_poly.pdbx_seq_one_letter_code
_entity_poly.pdbx_strand_id
1 'polypeptide(L)'
;MATAESTSSARDIVEPGDASRRRVVVIGGGPAAHRFSEAMHARSVLTGATATRFSVTVIGEEEHLPYDRVALSRRLVGSEDLTLGDRTLWDSSA
;
A
#
# COMPACT_ATOMS: atom_id res chain seq x y z
N MET A 1 -20.48 45.52 -3.01
CA MET A 1 -21.39 44.51 -3.57
C MET A 1 -20.64 43.17 -3.56
N ALA A 2 -21.33 42.09 -3.22
CA ALA A 2 -20.84 40.89 -2.54
C ALA A 2 -19.76 40.01 -3.22
N THR A 3 -19.08 39.24 -2.36
CA THR A 3 -18.17 38.11 -2.56
C THR A 3 -18.73 36.95 -3.38
N ALA A 4 -17.87 36.20 -4.08
CA ALA A 4 -18.05 34.76 -4.32
C ALA A 4 -16.69 34.08 -4.58
N GLU A 5 -16.17 33.40 -3.56
CA GLU A 5 -15.16 32.35 -3.68
C GLU A 5 -15.77 31.18 -4.46
N SER A 6 -15.12 30.74 -5.53
CA SER A 6 -15.57 29.56 -6.27
C SER A 6 -14.81 28.33 -5.79
N THR A 7 -15.34 27.74 -4.72
CA THR A 7 -14.90 26.45 -4.17
C THR A 7 -15.23 25.34 -5.17
N SER A 8 -14.27 24.91 -5.99
CA SER A 8 -14.44 23.72 -6.84
C SER A 8 -13.98 22.47 -6.09
N SER A 9 -14.95 21.90 -5.41
CA SER A 9 -14.94 20.70 -4.59
C SER A 9 -14.65 19.41 -5.37
N ALA A 10 -13.68 18.64 -4.86
CA ALA A 10 -13.69 17.18 -4.75
C ALA A 10 -14.30 16.37 -5.91
N ARG A 11 -13.71 16.44 -7.10
CA ARG A 11 -13.90 15.45 -8.17
C ARG A 11 -12.64 15.30 -9.01
N ASP A 12 -11.59 14.73 -8.44
CA ASP A 12 -10.67 13.96 -9.27
C ASP A 12 -11.41 12.70 -9.70
N ILE A 13 -12.15 12.88 -10.78
CA ILE A 13 -12.73 11.81 -11.57
C ILE A 13 -11.56 10.91 -11.94
N VAL A 14 -11.67 9.63 -11.60
CA VAL A 14 -10.70 8.61 -11.95
C VAL A 14 -10.51 8.65 -13.47
N GLU A 15 -9.43 9.29 -13.91
CA GLU A 15 -8.96 9.18 -15.29
C GLU A 15 -8.82 7.68 -15.59
N PRO A 16 -9.39 7.18 -16.70
CA PRO A 16 -9.24 5.78 -17.09
C PRO A 16 -7.76 5.53 -17.37
N GLY A 17 -7.02 5.19 -16.33
CA GLY A 17 -5.60 4.89 -16.44
C GLY A 17 -5.44 3.67 -17.32
N ASP A 18 -4.48 3.76 -18.24
CA ASP A 18 -3.90 2.69 -19.06
C ASP A 18 -4.61 1.35 -18.87
N ALA A 19 -5.48 0.98 -19.82
CA ALA A 19 -6.33 -0.22 -19.76
C ALA A 19 -5.55 -1.53 -19.52
N SER A 20 -4.21 -1.51 -19.59
CA SER A 20 -3.32 -2.61 -19.25
C SER A 20 -2.97 -2.76 -17.76
N ARG A 21 -3.28 -1.75 -16.91
CA ARG A 21 -2.92 -1.74 -15.48
C ARG A 21 -4.11 -1.95 -14.55
N ARG A 22 -4.14 -3.08 -13.84
CA ARG A 22 -5.16 -3.37 -12.81
C ARG A 22 -4.78 -2.70 -11.49
N ARG A 23 -5.67 -1.85 -10.97
CA ARG A 23 -5.52 -1.22 -9.65
C ARG A 23 -6.13 -2.12 -8.58
N VAL A 24 -5.40 -2.34 -7.49
CA VAL A 24 -5.83 -3.13 -6.34
C VAL A 24 -5.65 -2.27 -5.09
N VAL A 25 -6.73 -2.08 -4.35
CA VAL A 25 -6.70 -1.39 -3.06
C VAL A 25 -6.86 -2.43 -1.95
N VAL A 26 -5.96 -2.40 -0.98
CA VAL A 26 -6.00 -3.25 0.22
C VAL A 26 -6.26 -2.36 1.42
N ILE A 27 -7.28 -2.69 2.21
CA ILE A 27 -7.61 -1.97 3.45
C ILE A 27 -7.08 -2.77 4.63
N GLY A 28 -6.25 -2.13 5.44
CA GLY A 28 -5.51 -2.71 6.57
C GLY A 28 -4.04 -2.96 6.25
N GLY A 29 -3.14 -2.42 7.07
CA GLY A 29 -1.67 -2.54 6.95
C GLY A 29 -1.07 -3.71 7.74
N GLY A 30 -1.81 -4.80 7.92
CA GLY A 30 -1.39 -5.94 8.74
C GLY A 30 -0.56 -6.99 8.01
N PRO A 31 -0.19 -8.10 8.71
CA PRO A 31 0.60 -9.19 8.14
C PRO A 31 0.00 -9.81 6.86
N ALA A 32 -1.32 -9.84 6.75
CA ALA A 32 -2.00 -10.36 5.56
C ALA A 32 -1.78 -9.46 4.33
N ALA A 33 -1.89 -8.14 4.51
CA ALA A 33 -1.66 -7.17 3.44
C ALA A 33 -0.20 -7.18 2.99
N HIS A 34 0.73 -7.36 3.91
CA HIS A 34 2.15 -7.56 3.60
C HIS A 34 2.36 -8.78 2.71
N ARG A 35 1.92 -9.96 3.13
CA ARG A 35 2.07 -11.20 2.34
C ARG A 35 1.41 -11.10 0.97
N PHE A 36 0.27 -10.43 0.89
CA PHE A 36 -0.40 -10.18 -0.38
C PHE A 36 0.45 -9.29 -1.30
N SER A 37 0.97 -8.19 -0.77
CA SER A 37 1.76 -7.20 -1.52
C SER A 37 3.08 -7.80 -2.02
N GLU A 38 3.78 -8.57 -1.18
CA GLU A 38 4.96 -9.34 -1.59
C GLU A 38 4.64 -10.30 -2.74
N ALA A 39 3.57 -11.08 -2.62
CA ALA A 39 3.18 -12.04 -3.64
C ALA A 39 2.80 -11.35 -4.97
N MET A 40 2.15 -10.18 -4.90
CA MET A 40 1.82 -9.37 -6.08
C MET A 40 3.09 -8.79 -6.74
N HIS A 41 4.02 -8.29 -5.93
CA HIS A 41 5.30 -7.78 -6.42
C HIS A 41 6.11 -8.88 -7.10
N ALA A 42 6.26 -10.04 -6.46
CA ALA A 42 6.96 -11.19 -7.02
C ALA A 42 6.35 -11.64 -8.37
N ARG A 43 5.01 -11.69 -8.47
CA ARG A 43 4.33 -11.99 -9.74
C ARG A 43 4.61 -10.96 -10.83
N SER A 44 4.67 -9.68 -10.49
CA SER A 44 4.98 -8.62 -11.46
C SER A 44 6.39 -8.72 -12.00
N VAL A 45 7.37 -9.10 -11.17
CA VAL A 45 8.77 -9.27 -11.60
C VAL A 45 8.91 -10.48 -12.53
N LEU A 46 8.25 -11.60 -12.22
CA LEU A 46 8.35 -12.85 -12.98
C LEU A 46 7.73 -12.78 -14.39
N THR A 47 6.75 -11.90 -14.59
CA THR A 47 5.94 -11.88 -15.83
C THR A 47 6.38 -10.82 -16.85
N GLY A 48 7.37 -9.99 -16.52
CA GLY A 48 7.96 -8.99 -17.42
C GLY A 48 6.98 -7.91 -17.90
N ALA A 49 7.43 -7.06 -18.83
CA ALA A 49 6.70 -5.87 -19.29
C ALA A 49 5.40 -6.15 -20.08
N THR A 50 5.15 -7.41 -20.46
CA THR A 50 4.05 -7.87 -21.33
C THR A 50 2.82 -8.35 -20.56
N ALA A 51 2.93 -8.61 -19.26
CA ALA A 51 1.79 -9.02 -18.44
C ALA A 51 0.99 -7.83 -17.91
N THR A 52 -0.28 -8.09 -17.55
CA THR A 52 -1.13 -7.13 -16.87
C THR A 52 -0.39 -6.56 -15.65
N ARG A 53 -0.11 -5.26 -15.69
CA ARG A 53 0.62 -4.60 -14.60
C ARG A 53 -0.34 -4.39 -13.45
N PHE A 54 0.08 -4.69 -12.23
CA PHE A 54 -0.71 -4.35 -11.06
C PHE A 54 -0.21 -3.04 -10.46
N SER A 55 -1.14 -2.25 -9.93
CA SER A 55 -0.85 -1.13 -9.04
C SER A 55 -1.51 -1.46 -7.72
N VAL A 56 -0.73 -1.80 -6.69
CA VAL A 56 -1.26 -2.13 -5.37
C VAL A 56 -1.09 -0.94 -4.46
N THR A 57 -2.19 -0.48 -3.86
CA THR A 57 -2.21 0.57 -2.84
C THR A 57 -2.72 -0.05 -1.55
N VAL A 58 -1.92 -0.03 -0.50
CA VAL A 58 -2.31 -0.48 0.83
C VAL A 58 -2.60 0.74 1.69
N ILE A 59 -3.76 0.75 2.32
CA ILE A 59 -4.19 1.81 3.23
C ILE A 59 -4.26 1.20 4.63
N GLY A 60 -3.31 1.58 5.48
CA GLY A 60 -3.32 1.27 6.91
C GLY A 60 -3.71 2.51 7.73
N GLU A 61 -4.37 2.31 8.86
CA GLU A 61 -4.63 3.39 9.82
C GLU A 61 -3.40 3.65 10.72
N GLU A 62 -2.67 2.60 11.06
CA GLU A 62 -1.49 2.69 11.91
C GLU A 62 -0.28 3.29 11.16
N GLU A 63 0.48 4.15 11.83
CA GLU A 63 1.70 4.78 11.29
C GLU A 63 2.91 3.82 11.17
N HIS A 64 2.73 2.56 11.56
CA HIS A 64 3.78 1.55 11.57
C HIS A 64 3.81 0.74 10.28
N LEU A 65 5.02 0.40 9.83
CA LEU A 65 5.20 -0.63 8.79
C LEU A 65 4.57 -1.95 9.26
N PRO A 66 4.08 -2.81 8.34
CA PRO A 66 3.53 -4.10 8.72
C PRO A 66 4.50 -4.91 9.59
N TYR A 67 3.99 -5.42 10.70
CA TYR A 67 4.80 -6.05 11.74
C TYR A 67 4.16 -7.34 12.29
N ASP A 68 4.99 -8.23 12.85
CA ASP A 68 4.55 -9.49 13.47
C ASP A 68 3.88 -9.23 14.82
N ARG A 69 2.55 -9.18 14.82
CA ARG A 69 1.75 -9.00 16.03
C ARG A 69 1.79 -10.21 16.97
N VAL A 70 2.10 -11.41 16.47
CA VAL A 70 2.21 -12.62 17.30
C VAL A 70 3.42 -12.53 18.21
N ALA A 71 4.52 -11.96 17.71
CA ALA A 71 5.75 -11.75 18.47
C ALA A 71 5.72 -10.51 19.38
N LEU A 72 4.63 -9.74 19.42
CA LEU A 72 4.54 -8.51 20.21
C LEU A 72 4.76 -8.75 21.71
N SER A 73 4.23 -9.84 22.26
CA SER A 73 4.43 -10.20 23.67
C SER A 73 5.90 -10.44 24.02
N ARG A 74 6.67 -11.00 23.08
CA ARG A 74 8.12 -11.21 23.23
C ARG A 74 8.89 -9.90 23.13
N ARG A 75 8.47 -8.99 22.25
CA ARG A 75 9.05 -7.65 22.14
C ARG A 75 8.85 -6.80 23.40
N LEU A 76 7.78 -7.02 24.16
CA LEU A 76 7.59 -6.28 25.42
C LEU A 76 8.63 -6.62 26.49
N VAL A 77 9.26 -7.79 26.41
CA VAL A 77 10.24 -8.27 27.40
C VAL A 77 11.67 -8.36 26.85
N GLY A 78 11.89 -7.94 25.60
CA GLY A 78 13.17 -8.11 24.91
C GLY A 78 13.30 -7.24 23.67
N SER A 79 14.33 -7.50 22.86
CA SER A 79 14.71 -6.62 21.73
C SER A 79 14.36 -7.19 20.35
N GLU A 80 13.27 -7.95 20.21
CA GLU A 80 12.88 -8.57 18.93
C GLU A 80 12.52 -7.52 17.85
N ASP A 81 12.99 -7.69 16.61
CA ASP A 81 12.50 -6.88 15.48
C ASP A 81 11.19 -7.50 14.96
N LEU A 82 10.13 -6.71 14.91
CA LEU A 82 8.82 -7.15 14.46
C LEU A 82 8.57 -6.83 12.99
N THR A 83 9.45 -6.08 12.32
CA THR A 83 9.22 -5.65 10.93
C THR A 83 9.08 -6.85 10.00
N LEU A 84 8.05 -6.85 9.15
CA LEU A 84 7.85 -7.90 8.17
C LEU A 84 8.50 -7.56 6.82
N GLY A 85 9.36 -8.47 6.35
CA GLY A 85 9.96 -8.46 5.02
C GLY A 85 10.86 -7.26 4.75
N ASP A 86 11.07 -6.97 3.46
CA ASP A 86 11.89 -5.83 3.02
C ASP A 86 11.10 -4.51 3.15
N ARG A 87 11.70 -3.54 3.84
CA ARG A 87 11.10 -2.21 4.07
C ARG A 87 10.95 -1.43 2.77
N THR A 88 11.82 -1.67 1.79
CA THR A 88 11.80 -0.97 0.49
C THR A 88 10.51 -1.22 -0.29
N LEU A 89 9.76 -2.28 0.05
CA LEU A 89 8.44 -2.56 -0.51
C LEU A 89 7.42 -1.44 -0.20
N TRP A 90 7.63 -0.71 0.91
CA TRP A 90 6.73 0.32 1.42
C TRP A 90 7.21 1.74 1.13
N ASP A 91 8.39 1.88 0.51
CA ASP A 91 8.90 3.17 0.07
C ASP A 91 8.00 3.71 -1.04
N SER A 92 7.14 4.65 -0.69
CA SER A 92 6.36 5.43 -1.63
C SER A 92 6.96 6.83 -1.68
N SER A 93 7.41 7.27 -2.86
CA SER A 93 7.77 8.67 -3.05
C SER A 93 6.48 9.49 -2.92
N ALA A 94 6.38 10.28 -1.85
CA ALA A 94 5.33 11.27 -1.67
C ALA A 94 5.41 12.38 -2.73
#